data_AF-A0A2N0WKR9-F1
#
_entry.id   AF-A0A2N0WKR9-F1
#
_cell.length_a   1.000
_cell.length_b   1.000
_cell.length_c   1.000
_cell.angle_alpha   90.00
_cell.angle_beta   90.00
_cell.angle_gamma   90.00
#
_symmetry.space_group_name_H-M   'P 1'
#
loop_
_entity.id
_entity.type
_entity.pdbx_description
1 polymer ?
#
loop_
_entity_poly.entity_id
_entity_poly.type
_entity_poly.pdbx_seq_one_letter_code
_entity_poly.pdbx_strand_id
1 'polypeptide(L)'
;MNGGRDGREIDPGRIHWAFLPEEEATVRGDGIYFKGLVYLSDYAKEADWFKVANLNGSFKIIVKRPKSWTSSLWHKTADGQYIRFDLKNVNNGSPFIGQHWEPVQHLLEQFKDKRHQNKLNTKKLTIQRNNLLAELKRLNEDAIEGADTNTSKSVQRDIKQRQKVFVAVQHVIKAIDHQLALQGDLLSQAPTQIQPQLDSDNDALL
;
A
#
# COMPACT_ATOMS: atom_id res chain seq x y z
N MET A 1 -45.62 -38.22 -23.14
CA MET A 1 -44.73 -37.05 -22.99
C MET A 1 -43.36 -37.56 -22.58
N ASN A 2 -42.45 -37.75 -23.54
CA ASN A 2 -41.05 -38.13 -23.25
C ASN A 2 -40.24 -36.85 -23.06
N GLY A 3 -40.11 -36.41 -21.81
CA GLY A 3 -39.60 -35.08 -21.46
C GLY A 3 -38.44 -35.11 -20.45
N GLY A 4 -37.50 -36.03 -20.61
CA GLY A 4 -36.25 -36.05 -19.85
C GLY A 4 -35.08 -36.30 -20.79
N ARG A 5 -34.22 -35.31 -20.99
CA ARG A 5 -32.97 -35.48 -21.73
C ARG A 5 -32.00 -36.24 -20.83
N ASP A 6 -31.41 -37.35 -21.31
CA ASP A 6 -30.44 -38.13 -20.56
C ASP A 6 -29.23 -37.26 -20.15
N GLY A 7 -29.13 -36.88 -18.88
CA GLY A 7 -28.13 -35.94 -18.37
C GLY A 7 -26.71 -36.47 -18.28
N ARG A 8 -26.42 -37.65 -18.87
CA ARG A 8 -25.13 -38.34 -18.76
C ARG A 8 -24.04 -37.78 -19.68
N GLU A 9 -24.42 -36.94 -20.65
CA GLU A 9 -23.50 -36.41 -21.67
C GLU A 9 -23.15 -34.92 -21.50
N ILE A 10 -23.69 -34.27 -20.45
CA ILE A 10 -23.40 -32.87 -20.18
C ILE A 10 -22.35 -32.81 -19.10
N ASP A 11 -21.15 -32.35 -19.48
CA ASP A 11 -20.09 -32.04 -18.51
C ASP A 11 -20.66 -31.08 -17.45
N PRO A 12 -20.76 -31.51 -16.18
CA PRO A 12 -21.29 -30.67 -15.12
C PRO A 12 -20.51 -29.35 -15.01
N GLY A 13 -19.21 -29.33 -15.33
CA GLY A 13 -18.40 -28.10 -15.37
C GLY A 13 -18.95 -27.06 -16.34
N ARG A 14 -19.44 -27.49 -17.51
CA ARG A 14 -20.06 -26.62 -18.53
C ARG A 14 -21.35 -25.97 -18.04
N ILE A 15 -22.15 -26.70 -17.26
CA ILE A 15 -23.38 -26.17 -16.65
C ILE A 15 -23.03 -25.12 -15.61
N HIS A 16 -22.12 -25.43 -14.68
CA HIS A 16 -21.72 -24.50 -13.62
C HIS A 16 -21.11 -23.22 -14.20
N TRP A 17 -20.32 -23.34 -15.28
CA TRP A 17 -19.78 -22.19 -16.01
C TRP A 17 -20.86 -21.22 -16.49
N ALA A 18 -21.97 -21.73 -17.02
CA ALA A 18 -23.05 -20.91 -17.56
C ALA A 18 -23.67 -20.01 -16.49
N PHE A 19 -23.70 -20.46 -15.23
CA PHE A 19 -24.29 -19.73 -14.11
C PHE A 19 -23.33 -18.78 -13.39
N LEU A 20 -22.03 -18.84 -13.68
CA LEU A 20 -21.09 -17.88 -13.10
C LEU A 20 -21.28 -16.50 -13.73
N PRO A 21 -21.27 -15.42 -12.92
CA PRO A 21 -21.40 -14.06 -13.42
C PRO A 21 -20.22 -13.71 -14.32
N GLU A 22 -20.54 -13.09 -15.46
CA GLU A 22 -19.55 -12.56 -16.41
C GLU A 22 -19.22 -11.13 -16.03
N GLU A 23 -17.94 -10.85 -15.88
CA GLU A 23 -17.43 -9.53 -15.55
C GLU A 23 -16.15 -9.26 -16.35
N GLU A 24 -15.78 -7.99 -16.48
CA GLU A 24 -14.58 -7.58 -17.21
C GLU A 24 -13.38 -7.45 -16.27
N ALA A 25 -12.25 -8.06 -16.65
CA ALA A 25 -10.94 -7.82 -16.05
C ALA A 25 -10.03 -7.08 -17.03
N THR A 26 -9.05 -6.35 -16.51
CA THR A 26 -8.09 -5.59 -17.32
C THR A 26 -6.72 -6.23 -17.22
N VAL A 27 -6.16 -6.66 -18.35
CA VAL A 27 -4.78 -7.14 -18.42
C VAL A 27 -3.85 -5.94 -18.54
N ARG A 28 -2.84 -5.91 -17.67
CA ARG A 28 -1.74 -4.94 -17.70
C ARG A 28 -0.42 -5.67 -17.81
N GLY A 29 0.66 -4.93 -18.02
CA GLY A 29 2.01 -5.47 -18.17
C GLY A 29 2.51 -6.34 -17.02
N ASP A 30 1.96 -6.20 -15.82
CA ASP A 30 2.43 -6.85 -14.60
C ASP A 30 1.43 -7.87 -14.00
N GLY A 31 0.24 -7.99 -14.58
CA GLY A 31 -0.81 -8.89 -14.10
C GLY A 31 -2.21 -8.58 -14.63
N ILE A 32 -3.17 -9.43 -14.24
CA ILE A 32 -4.58 -9.30 -14.58
C ILE A 32 -5.30 -8.62 -13.42
N TYR A 33 -5.85 -7.44 -13.64
CA TYR A 33 -6.52 -6.63 -12.63
C TYR A 33 -8.03 -6.86 -12.65
N PHE A 34 -8.58 -7.20 -11.49
CA PHE A 34 -10.01 -7.36 -11.31
C PHE A 34 -10.44 -6.84 -9.94
N LYS A 35 -11.34 -5.85 -9.92
CA LYS A 35 -11.87 -5.19 -8.71
C LYS A 35 -10.79 -4.74 -7.70
N GLY A 36 -9.62 -4.31 -8.18
CA GLY A 36 -8.51 -3.85 -7.34
C GLY A 36 -7.56 -4.94 -6.85
N LEU A 37 -7.82 -6.20 -7.18
CA LEU A 37 -6.93 -7.34 -6.95
C LEU A 37 -6.16 -7.69 -8.23
N VAL A 38 -4.99 -8.30 -8.07
CA VAL A 38 -4.09 -8.70 -9.17
C VAL A 38 -3.99 -10.21 -9.23
N TYR A 39 -4.21 -10.78 -10.40
CA TYR A 39 -4.16 -12.21 -10.67
C TYR A 39 -3.07 -12.53 -11.67
N LEU A 40 -2.58 -13.77 -11.61
CA LEU A 40 -1.60 -14.34 -12.53
C LEU A 40 -2.08 -15.71 -13.02
N SER A 41 -1.57 -16.11 -14.17
CA SER A 41 -1.79 -17.42 -14.76
C SER A 41 -0.61 -17.77 -15.63
N ASP A 42 -0.20 -19.03 -15.63
CA ASP A 42 0.92 -19.48 -16.46
C ASP A 42 0.55 -19.44 -17.94
N TYR A 43 -0.71 -19.75 -18.29
CA TYR A 43 -1.23 -19.55 -19.65
C TYR A 43 -1.05 -18.10 -20.14
N ALA A 44 -1.37 -17.12 -19.31
CA ALA A 44 -1.23 -15.71 -19.69
C ALA A 44 0.23 -15.29 -19.88
N LYS A 45 1.18 -15.97 -19.22
CA LYS A 45 2.62 -15.78 -19.46
C LYS A 45 3.03 -16.44 -20.78
N GLU A 46 2.60 -17.66 -21.04
CA GLU A 46 2.91 -18.42 -22.26
C GLU A 46 2.32 -17.76 -23.51
N ALA A 47 1.11 -17.23 -23.41
CA ALA A 47 0.42 -16.50 -24.47
C ALA A 47 0.91 -15.04 -24.63
N ASP A 48 1.96 -14.64 -23.91
CA ASP A 48 2.59 -13.31 -23.99
C ASP A 48 1.64 -12.12 -23.74
N TRP A 49 0.53 -12.33 -23.03
CA TRP A 49 -0.47 -11.30 -22.75
C TRP A 49 0.14 -10.09 -22.04
N PHE A 50 1.07 -10.33 -21.11
CA PHE A 50 1.76 -9.28 -20.38
C PHE A 50 2.72 -8.46 -21.25
N LYS A 51 3.39 -9.10 -22.23
CA LYS A 51 4.24 -8.39 -23.19
C LYS A 51 3.41 -7.54 -24.13
N VAL A 52 2.31 -8.09 -24.66
CA VAL A 52 1.37 -7.35 -25.50
C VAL A 52 0.79 -6.15 -24.74
N ALA A 53 0.41 -6.33 -23.47
CA ALA A 53 -0.11 -5.24 -22.65
C ALA A 53 0.93 -4.13 -22.36
N ASN A 54 2.21 -4.48 -22.26
CA ASN A 54 3.29 -3.51 -22.12
C ASN A 54 3.54 -2.71 -23.40
N LEU A 55 3.43 -3.34 -24.57
CA LEU A 55 3.68 -2.71 -25.86
C LEU A 55 2.49 -1.87 -26.36
N ASN A 56 1.28 -2.45 -26.30
CA ASN A 56 0.08 -1.89 -26.91
C ASN A 56 -0.84 -1.19 -25.89
N GLY A 57 -0.49 -1.23 -24.60
CA GLY A 57 -1.32 -0.76 -23.51
C GLY A 57 -2.28 -1.82 -22.97
N SER A 58 -3.02 -1.47 -21.93
CA SER A 58 -3.91 -2.41 -21.24
C SER A 58 -5.13 -2.78 -22.10
N PHE A 59 -5.53 -4.05 -22.06
CA PHE A 59 -6.72 -4.55 -22.75
C PHE A 59 -7.67 -5.29 -21.79
N LYS A 60 -8.92 -5.47 -22.21
CA LYS A 60 -9.96 -6.10 -21.39
C LYS A 60 -10.19 -7.56 -21.80
N ILE A 61 -10.48 -8.40 -20.82
CA ILE A 61 -10.87 -9.79 -21.00
C ILE A 61 -12.13 -10.09 -20.18
N ILE A 62 -12.96 -11.01 -20.66
CA ILE A 62 -14.13 -11.48 -19.91
C ILE A 62 -13.68 -12.57 -18.95
N VAL A 63 -14.01 -12.41 -17.68
CA VAL A 63 -13.73 -13.38 -16.62
C VAL A 63 -15.01 -13.75 -15.90
N LYS A 64 -15.03 -14.96 -15.38
CA LYS A 64 -16.06 -15.46 -14.50
C LYS A 64 -15.48 -15.66 -13.11
N ARG A 65 -16.22 -15.23 -12.09
CA ARG A 65 -15.79 -15.38 -10.70
C ARG A 65 -16.76 -16.24 -9.89
N PRO A 66 -16.26 -17.04 -8.94
CA PRO A 66 -17.12 -17.61 -7.90
C PRO A 66 -17.66 -16.50 -6.99
N LYS A 67 -18.88 -16.66 -6.48
CA LYS A 67 -19.51 -15.71 -5.55
C LYS A 67 -18.75 -15.65 -4.21
N SER A 68 -18.29 -16.79 -3.75
CA SER A 68 -17.77 -16.96 -2.40
C SER A 68 -16.35 -16.42 -2.24
N TRP A 69 -15.40 -16.82 -3.08
CA TRP A 69 -13.96 -16.65 -2.78
C TRP A 69 -13.22 -15.77 -3.78
N THR A 70 -12.21 -15.03 -3.31
CA THR A 70 -11.34 -14.14 -4.10
C THR A 70 -10.12 -14.83 -4.69
N SER A 71 -9.83 -16.08 -4.29
CA SER A 71 -8.57 -16.74 -4.63
C SER A 71 -8.37 -16.97 -6.12
N SER A 72 -9.47 -17.19 -6.86
CA SER A 72 -9.39 -17.62 -8.25
C SER A 72 -10.48 -17.01 -9.11
N LEU A 73 -10.09 -16.70 -10.35
CA LEU A 73 -10.96 -16.32 -11.44
C LEU A 73 -10.83 -17.33 -12.57
N TRP A 74 -11.78 -17.29 -13.48
CA TRP A 74 -11.75 -18.16 -14.64
C TRP A 74 -11.98 -17.39 -15.93
N HIS A 75 -11.37 -17.86 -17.00
CA HIS A 75 -11.50 -17.30 -18.33
C HIS A 75 -11.69 -18.43 -19.34
N LYS A 76 -12.45 -18.18 -20.40
CA LYS A 76 -12.61 -19.12 -21.50
C LYS A 76 -11.91 -18.56 -22.73
N THR A 77 -10.97 -19.31 -23.29
CA THR A 77 -10.26 -18.94 -24.52
C THR A 77 -11.17 -19.04 -25.74
N ALA A 78 -10.74 -18.45 -26.86
CA ALA A 78 -11.40 -18.61 -28.15
C ALA A 78 -11.50 -20.09 -28.56
N ASP A 79 -10.48 -20.89 -28.23
CA ASP A 79 -10.43 -22.34 -28.49
C ASP A 79 -11.35 -23.16 -27.58
N GLY A 80 -12.05 -22.50 -26.65
CA GLY A 80 -13.00 -23.12 -25.75
C GLY A 80 -12.39 -23.73 -24.49
N GLN A 81 -11.09 -23.53 -24.24
CA GLN A 81 -10.42 -24.01 -23.03
C GLN A 81 -10.72 -23.12 -21.84
N TYR A 82 -10.85 -23.74 -20.66
CA TYR A 82 -11.07 -23.04 -19.40
C TYR A 82 -9.75 -22.86 -18.67
N ILE A 83 -9.38 -21.60 -18.42
CA ILE A 83 -8.17 -21.24 -17.72
C ILE A 83 -8.53 -20.67 -16.36
N ARG A 84 -7.80 -21.09 -15.35
CA ARG A 84 -7.85 -20.54 -14.00
C ARG A 84 -6.77 -19.47 -13.83
N PHE A 85 -7.16 -18.35 -13.25
CA PHE A 85 -6.26 -17.30 -12.79
C PHE A 85 -6.23 -17.32 -11.28
N ASP A 86 -5.04 -17.30 -10.70
CA ASP A 86 -4.85 -17.31 -9.25
C ASP A 86 -4.39 -15.96 -8.75
N LEU A 87 -4.85 -15.60 -7.55
CA LEU A 87 -4.51 -14.33 -6.93
C LEU A 87 -3.00 -14.24 -6.73
N LYS A 88 -2.41 -13.12 -7.17
CA LYS A 88 -0.97 -12.86 -7.08
C LYS A 88 -0.56 -12.87 -5.61
N ASN A 89 0.29 -13.82 -5.26
CA ASN A 89 0.86 -13.95 -3.93
C ASN A 89 2.35 -13.68 -3.97
N VAL A 90 2.76 -12.47 -3.59
CA VAL A 90 4.19 -12.13 -3.48
C VAL A 90 4.62 -12.47 -2.05
N ASN A 91 5.60 -13.36 -1.91
CA ASN A 91 6.20 -13.76 -0.63
C ASN A 91 5.20 -14.25 0.43
N ASN A 92 4.15 -14.96 0.03
CA ASN A 92 3.07 -15.42 0.94
C ASN A 92 2.38 -14.32 1.75
N GLY A 93 2.51 -13.06 1.33
CA GLY A 93 2.03 -11.91 2.09
C GLY A 93 0.67 -11.37 1.65
N SER A 94 -0.02 -12.00 0.69
CA SER A 94 -1.30 -11.47 0.22
C SER A 94 -2.43 -11.77 1.24
N PRO A 95 -2.98 -10.76 1.92
CA PRO A 95 -3.97 -10.96 2.99
C PRO A 95 -5.35 -11.37 2.47
N PHE A 96 -5.55 -11.30 1.14
CA PHE A 96 -6.85 -11.51 0.50
C PHE A 96 -7.01 -12.93 -0.05
N ILE A 97 -6.03 -13.82 0.13
CA ILE A 97 -6.13 -15.22 -0.30
C ILE A 97 -7.10 -15.94 0.64
N GLY A 98 -8.02 -16.71 0.06
CA GLY A 98 -9.00 -17.49 0.84
C GLY A 98 -10.04 -16.62 1.55
N GLN A 99 -10.18 -15.35 1.18
CA GLN A 99 -11.17 -14.45 1.76
C GLN A 99 -12.44 -14.40 0.92
N HIS A 100 -13.54 -13.99 1.56
CA HIS A 100 -14.79 -13.74 0.87
C HIS A 100 -14.77 -12.42 0.09
N TRP A 101 -15.52 -12.35 -1.02
CA TRP A 101 -15.56 -11.14 -1.85
C TRP A 101 -16.05 -9.90 -1.10
N GLU A 102 -17.12 -10.03 -0.32
CA GLU A 102 -17.77 -8.92 0.38
C GLU A 102 -16.82 -8.16 1.34
N PRO A 103 -16.15 -8.80 2.32
CA PRO A 103 -15.22 -8.10 3.20
C PRO A 103 -14.03 -7.51 2.43
N VAL A 104 -13.54 -8.21 1.41
CA VAL A 104 -12.42 -7.72 0.60
C VAL A 104 -12.81 -6.48 -0.20
N GLN A 105 -14.00 -6.45 -0.79
CA GLN A 105 -14.49 -5.27 -1.50
C GLN A 105 -14.60 -4.06 -0.58
N HIS A 106 -15.14 -4.25 0.64
CA HIS A 106 -15.24 -3.18 1.62
C HIS A 106 -13.85 -2.66 2.04
N LEU A 107 -12.89 -3.55 2.30
CA LEU A 107 -11.52 -3.15 2.63
C LEU A 107 -10.84 -2.39 1.49
N LEU A 108 -11.02 -2.83 0.24
CA LEU A 108 -10.46 -2.17 -0.93
C LEU A 108 -11.04 -0.76 -1.12
N GLU A 109 -12.33 -0.58 -0.84
CA GLU A 109 -12.97 0.73 -0.84
C GLU A 109 -12.40 1.64 0.25
N GLN A 110 -12.29 1.15 1.49
CA GLN A 110 -11.63 1.90 2.57
C GLN A 110 -10.19 2.29 2.23
N PHE A 111 -9.43 1.40 1.58
CA PHE A 111 -8.06 1.71 1.15
C PHE A 111 -8.02 2.78 0.06
N LYS A 112 -8.98 2.78 -0.86
CA LYS A 112 -9.11 3.82 -1.88
C LYS A 112 -9.35 5.19 -1.22
N ASP A 113 -10.24 5.25 -0.24
CA ASP A 113 -10.55 6.49 0.48
C ASP A 113 -9.36 6.99 1.29
N LYS A 114 -8.69 6.11 2.03
CA LYS A 114 -7.47 6.45 2.78
C LYS A 114 -6.36 6.96 1.85
N ARG A 115 -6.15 6.32 0.69
CA ARG A 115 -5.17 6.80 -0.31
C ARG A 115 -5.55 8.19 -0.84
N HIS A 116 -6.83 8.43 -1.09
CA HIS A 116 -7.30 9.74 -1.52
C HIS A 116 -7.04 10.82 -0.46
N GLN A 117 -7.40 10.56 0.79
CA GLN A 117 -7.16 11.47 1.92
C GLN A 117 -5.67 11.76 2.11
N ASN A 118 -4.81 10.74 2.05
CA ASN A 118 -3.35 10.91 2.13
C ASN A 118 -2.81 11.79 1.00
N LYS A 119 -3.33 11.66 -0.22
CA LYS A 119 -2.97 12.55 -1.34
C LYS A 119 -3.37 14.01 -1.09
N LEU A 120 -4.52 14.25 -0.45
CA LEU A 120 -4.93 15.60 -0.09
C LEU A 120 -4.08 16.17 1.04
N ASN A 121 -3.79 15.38 2.07
CA ASN A 121 -2.98 15.80 3.22
C ASN A 121 -1.54 16.14 2.80
N THR A 122 -0.92 15.30 1.96
CA THR A 122 0.43 15.57 1.42
C THR A 122 0.48 16.88 0.62
N LYS A 123 -0.53 17.19 -0.19
CA LYS A 123 -0.64 18.48 -0.87
C LYS A 123 -0.76 19.64 0.11
N LYS A 124 -1.60 19.53 1.14
CA LYS A 124 -1.75 20.55 2.19
C LYS A 124 -0.43 20.82 2.91
N LEU A 125 0.25 19.77 3.35
CA LEU A 125 1.56 19.87 4.01
C LEU A 125 2.62 20.50 3.10
N THR A 126 2.60 20.18 1.80
CA THR A 126 3.52 20.78 0.83
C THR A 126 3.28 22.29 0.69
N ILE A 127 2.02 22.72 0.61
CA ILE A 127 1.64 24.14 0.55
C ILE A 127 2.08 24.85 1.84
N GLN A 128 1.79 24.28 3.01
CA GLN A 128 2.19 24.85 4.30
C GLN A 128 3.72 25.00 4.39
N ARG A 129 4.47 23.95 4.01
CA ARG A 129 5.93 24.01 3.96
C ARG A 129 6.42 25.13 3.05
N ASN A 130 5.85 25.28 1.86
CA ASN A 130 6.26 26.32 0.92
C ASN A 130 5.98 27.72 1.46
N ASN A 131 4.84 27.94 2.12
CA ASN A 131 4.50 29.21 2.76
C ASN A 131 5.49 29.55 3.89
N LEU A 132 5.83 28.58 4.74
CA LEU A 132 6.82 28.77 5.80
C LEU A 132 8.20 29.08 5.24
N LEU A 133 8.61 28.40 4.17
CA LEU A 133 9.88 28.69 3.49
C LEU A 133 9.91 30.08 2.86
N ALA A 134 8.80 30.54 2.30
CA ALA A 134 8.68 31.89 1.76
C ALA A 134 8.81 32.94 2.88
N GLU A 135 8.15 32.72 4.02
CA GLU A 135 8.26 33.63 5.17
C GLU A 135 9.67 33.66 5.75
N LEU A 136 10.32 32.50 5.90
CA LEU A 136 11.71 32.43 6.34
C LEU A 136 12.68 33.13 5.39
N LYS A 137 12.44 33.05 4.08
CA LYS A 137 13.23 33.80 3.10
C LYS A 137 13.03 35.30 3.27
N ARG A 138 11.79 35.76 3.42
CA ARG A 138 11.48 37.16 3.67
C ARG A 138 12.18 37.67 4.93
N LEU A 139 12.06 36.96 6.05
CA LEU A 139 12.73 37.33 7.30
C LEU A 139 14.26 37.34 7.19
N ASN A 140 14.83 36.42 6.41
CA ASN A 140 16.27 36.43 6.14
C ASN A 140 16.69 37.61 5.27
N GLU A 141 15.91 37.96 4.24
CA GLU A 141 16.13 39.12 3.39
C GLU A 141 16.05 40.41 4.22
N ASP A 142 15.00 40.58 5.03
CA ASP A 142 14.84 41.71 5.96
C ASP A 142 16.02 41.82 6.94
N ALA A 143 16.50 40.69 7.48
CA ALA A 143 17.64 40.67 8.39
C ALA A 143 18.97 40.99 7.69
N ILE A 144 19.13 40.62 6.41
CA ILE A 144 20.30 40.98 5.60
C ILE A 144 20.26 42.46 5.24
N GLU A 145 19.10 43.00 4.88
CA GLU A 145 18.93 44.43 4.57
C GLU A 145 19.20 45.32 5.79
N GLY A 146 18.79 44.87 6.99
CA GLY A 146 19.07 45.55 8.24
C GLY A 146 20.49 45.34 8.79
N ALA A 147 21.32 44.50 8.16
CA ALA A 147 22.68 44.26 8.60
C ALA A 147 23.64 45.31 8.01
N ASP A 148 24.53 45.85 8.84
CA ASP A 148 25.58 46.76 8.38
C ASP A 148 26.41 46.12 7.25
N THR A 149 26.52 46.81 6.12
CA THR A 149 27.34 46.35 5.00
C THR A 149 28.79 46.22 5.46
N ASN A 150 29.34 45.01 5.33
CA ASN A 150 30.73 44.75 5.70
C ASN A 150 31.67 45.56 4.78
N THR A 151 32.14 46.70 5.28
CA THR A 151 33.02 47.64 4.56
C THR A 151 34.44 47.10 4.35
N SER A 152 34.78 45.97 4.95
CA SER A 152 36.04 45.28 4.73
C SER A 152 35.98 44.40 3.47
N LYS A 153 36.81 44.69 2.47
CA LYS A 153 37.10 43.80 1.33
C LYS A 153 37.70 42.44 1.72
N SER A 154 38.08 42.24 2.98
CA SER A 154 38.66 40.99 3.45
C SER A 154 37.60 40.07 4.04
N VAL A 155 37.69 38.77 3.71
CA VAL A 155 36.94 37.70 4.39
C VAL A 155 37.19 37.85 5.90
N GLN A 156 36.11 37.97 6.70
CA GLN A 156 36.24 38.04 8.15
C GLN A 156 37.15 36.92 8.66
N ARG A 157 38.21 37.28 9.41
CA ARG A 157 39.05 36.30 10.10
C ARG A 157 38.13 35.42 10.98
N ASP A 158 38.36 34.10 10.95
CA ASP A 158 37.58 33.03 11.61
C ASP A 158 36.26 32.55 11.01
N ILE A 159 35.92 32.87 9.75
CA ILE A 159 34.76 32.22 9.07
C ILE A 159 34.86 30.69 9.08
N LYS A 160 36.05 30.11 8.84
CA LYS A 160 36.26 28.66 8.88
C LYS A 160 36.04 28.06 10.27
N GLN A 161 36.41 28.77 11.32
CA GLN A 161 36.20 28.30 12.69
C GLN A 161 34.71 28.33 13.05
N ARG A 162 34.00 29.42 12.70
CA ARG A 162 32.55 29.51 12.92
C ARG A 162 31.76 28.46 12.16
N GLN A 163 32.14 28.16 10.91
CA GLN A 163 31.54 27.03 10.18
C GLN A 163 31.77 25.70 10.88
N LYS A 164 32.98 25.42 11.39
CA LYS A 164 33.26 24.20 12.16
C LYS A 164 32.39 24.11 13.41
N VAL A 165 32.25 25.21 14.15
CA VAL A 165 31.39 25.26 15.35
C VAL A 165 29.92 25.01 14.98
N PHE A 166 29.42 25.62 13.91
CA PHE A 166 28.05 25.40 13.44
C PHE A 166 27.79 23.94 13.04
N VAL A 167 28.73 23.31 12.31
CA VAL A 167 28.65 21.90 11.94
C VAL A 167 28.71 20.98 13.16
N ALA A 168 29.49 21.32 14.18
CA ALA A 168 29.54 20.59 15.44
C ALA A 168 28.20 20.69 16.20
N VAL A 169 27.63 21.88 16.29
CA VAL A 169 26.31 22.10 16.91
C VAL A 169 25.22 21.32 16.17
N GLN A 170 25.22 21.32 14.83
CA GLN A 170 24.29 20.50 14.06
C GLN A 170 24.44 18.99 14.32
N HIS A 171 25.67 18.49 14.49
CA HIS A 171 25.88 17.09 14.86
C HIS A 171 25.30 16.76 16.23
N VAL A 172 25.46 17.66 17.21
CA VAL A 172 24.89 17.48 18.56
C VAL A 172 23.36 17.47 18.49
N ILE A 173 22.74 18.39 17.75
CA ILE A 173 21.28 18.43 17.57
C ILE A 173 20.77 17.12 16.96
N LYS A 174 21.42 16.64 15.88
CA LYS A 174 21.06 15.35 15.26
C LYS A 174 21.23 14.16 16.20
N ALA A 175 22.27 14.18 17.05
CA ALA A 175 22.48 13.13 18.04
C ALA A 175 21.40 13.12 19.13
N ILE A 176 20.96 14.30 19.57
CA ILE A 176 19.84 14.47 20.51
C ILE A 176 18.53 13.97 19.89
N ASP A 177 18.23 14.36 18.65
CA ASP A 177 17.05 13.89 17.92
C ASP A 177 17.04 12.36 17.78
N HIS A 178 18.21 11.77 17.51
CA HIS A 178 18.36 10.31 17.43
C HIS A 178 18.16 9.64 18.79
N GLN A 179 18.70 10.19 19.88
CA GLN A 179 18.45 9.68 21.23
C GLN A 179 16.98 9.79 21.64
N LEU A 180 16.31 10.89 21.31
CA LEU A 180 14.87 11.07 21.54
C LEU A 180 14.04 10.05 20.74
N ALA A 181 14.41 9.79 19.48
CA ALA A 181 13.76 8.77 18.66
C ALA A 181 13.92 7.37 19.27
N LEU A 182 15.12 7.03 19.76
CA LEU A 182 15.38 5.75 20.44
C LEU A 182 14.65 5.62 21.78
N GLN A 183 14.56 6.69 22.58
CA GLN A 183 13.80 6.70 23.83
C GLN A 183 12.29 6.58 23.59
N GLY A 184 11.77 7.20 22.52
CA GLY A 184 10.39 7.03 22.10
C GLY A 184 10.07 5.58 21.70
N ASP A 185 11.02 4.88 21.09
CA ASP A 185 10.90 3.47 20.72
C ASP A 185 10.96 2.55 21.96
N LEU A 186 11.80 2.87 22.95
CA LEU A 186 11.89 2.14 24.22
C LEU A 186 10.61 2.27 25.09
N LEU A 187 9.94 3.43 25.06
CA LEU A 187 8.66 3.62 25.74
C LEU A 187 7.48 2.92 25.03
N SER A 188 7.56 2.70 23.71
CA SER A 188 6.58 1.89 22.97
C SER A 188 6.79 0.38 23.12
N GLN A 189 7.97 -0.05 23.58
CA GLN A 189 8.32 -1.45 23.83
C GLN A 189 8.30 -1.84 25.31
N ALA A 190 7.91 -0.93 26.21
CA ALA A 190 7.66 -1.28 27.60
C ALA A 190 6.51 -2.30 27.66
N PRO A 191 6.72 -3.53 28.14
CA PRO A 191 5.66 -4.52 28.23
C PRO A 191 4.63 -4.04 29.25
N THR A 192 3.39 -3.83 28.81
CA THR A 192 2.21 -3.70 29.67
C THR A 192 1.95 -5.03 30.36
N GLN A 193 2.74 -5.43 31.35
CA GLN A 193 2.40 -6.53 32.25
C GLN A 193 3.04 -6.33 33.62
N ILE A 194 2.27 -5.76 34.55
CA ILE A 194 2.09 -6.33 35.88
C ILE A 194 0.62 -6.11 36.24
N GLN A 195 -0.24 -7.09 35.94
CA GLN A 195 -1.47 -7.28 36.71
C GLN A 195 -1.06 -7.90 38.05
N PRO A 196 -1.44 -7.35 39.20
CA PRO A 196 -1.30 -8.07 40.45
C PRO A 196 -2.28 -9.25 40.45
N GLN A 197 -1.74 -10.47 40.51
CA GLN A 197 -2.50 -11.64 40.93
C GLN A 197 -2.95 -11.40 42.38
N LEU A 198 -4.26 -11.28 42.59
CA LEU A 198 -4.83 -11.44 43.92
C LEU A 198 -4.76 -12.93 44.26
N ASP A 199 -3.79 -13.29 45.10
CA ASP A 199 -3.84 -14.55 45.85
C ASP A 199 -4.99 -14.47 46.85
N SER A 200 -6.11 -15.10 46.50
CA SER A 200 -7.16 -15.44 47.43
C SER A 200 -6.76 -16.71 48.16
N ASP A 201 -6.07 -16.58 49.29
CA ASP A 201 -6.00 -17.62 50.32
C ASP A 201 -5.46 -16.99 51.62
N ASN A 202 -6.38 -16.44 52.43
CA ASN A 202 -6.31 -16.40 53.89
C ASN A 202 -7.57 -15.69 54.42
N ASP A 203 -8.54 -16.48 54.88
CA ASP A 203 -9.29 -16.19 56.11
C ASP A 203 -10.16 -17.41 56.45
N ALA A 204 -9.49 -18.42 56.99
CA ALA A 204 -10.10 -19.28 58.00
C ALA A 204 -9.37 -18.95 59.30
N LEU A 205 -10.01 -18.19 60.18
CA LEU A 205 -10.02 -18.35 61.65
C LEU A 205 -10.70 -17.14 62.31
N LEU A 206 -11.80 -17.46 63.01
CA LEU A 206 -12.61 -16.69 63.98
C LEU A 206 -13.88 -16.02 63.45
#